data_AF-A0A4P9YUG9-F1
#
_entry.id   AF-A0A4P9YUG9-F1
#
_cell.length_a   1.000
_cell.length_b   1.000
_cell.length_c   1.000
_cell.angle_alpha   90.00
_cell.angle_beta   90.00
_cell.angle_gamma   90.00
#
_symmetry.space_group_name_H-M   'P 1'
#
loop_
_entity.id
_entity.type
_entity.pdbx_description
1 polymer ?
#
loop_
_entity_poly.entity_id
_entity_poly.type
_entity_poly.pdbx_seq_one_letter_code
_entity_poly.pdbx_strand_id
1 'polypeptide(L)'
;MCAHYETPVLLIEFDEQKSFSLQSLHDIGSDISIQDLTSKLSLLAITFPKLRTIWSSSAYATADIFADLKKNHAEPDADAAAMVGASDQEDAHISMNLVSQELLRSLPGITSMNYRLLARKVRHLTELSSMSQKALADIIGESGARQLYKFLHSDSL
;
A
#
# COMPACT_ATOMS: atom_id res chain seq x y z
N MET A 1 3.59 2.91 -8.58
CA MET A 1 4.82 3.59 -9.05
C MET A 1 5.82 2.63 -9.69
N CYS A 2 6.52 1.77 -8.95
CA CYS A 2 7.55 0.88 -9.52
C CYS A 2 7.07 -0.13 -10.58
N ALA A 3 5.76 -0.42 -10.62
CA ALA A 3 5.13 -1.27 -11.62
C ALA A 3 4.79 -0.54 -12.93
N HIS A 4 4.67 0.78 -12.90
CA HIS A 4 4.09 1.57 -14.00
C HIS A 4 5.03 2.62 -14.58
N TYR A 5 6.06 3.01 -13.83
CA TYR A 5 7.05 3.98 -14.25
C TYR A 5 8.43 3.33 -14.30
N GLU A 6 9.18 3.64 -15.35
CA GLU A 6 10.53 3.09 -15.56
C GLU A 6 11.49 3.50 -14.44
N THR A 7 11.48 4.79 -14.07
CA THR A 7 12.34 5.36 -13.04
C THR A 7 11.48 6.00 -11.93
N PRO A 8 11.06 5.23 -10.91
CA PRO A 8 10.39 5.79 -9.75
C PRO A 8 11.40 6.55 -8.88
N VAL A 9 11.08 7.79 -8.52
CA VAL A 9 11.92 8.66 -7.70
C VAL A 9 11.17 9.12 -6.45
N LEU A 10 11.82 9.04 -5.30
CA LEU A 10 11.40 9.65 -4.04
C LEU A 10 12.25 10.91 -3.81
N LEU A 11 11.62 12.09 -3.84
CA LEU A 11 12.27 13.34 -3.45
C LEU A 11 11.98 13.63 -1.97
N ILE A 12 13.04 13.84 -1.19
CA ILE A 12 12.96 14.27 0.20
C ILE A 12 13.53 15.68 0.27
N GLU A 13 12.66 16.65 0.50
CA GLU A 13 13.02 18.06 0.65
C GLU A 13 13.22 18.41 2.13
N PHE A 14 14.30 19.14 2.40
CA PHE A 14 14.63 19.65 3.72
C PHE A 14 14.38 21.15 3.83
N ASP A 15 14.19 21.57 5.07
CA ASP A 15 14.10 22.98 5.44
C ASP A 15 15.52 23.53 5.64
N GLU A 16 15.90 24.50 4.82
CA GLU A 16 17.22 25.16 4.87
C GLU A 16 17.52 25.80 6.24
N GLN A 17 16.48 26.18 7.00
CA GLN A 17 16.64 26.79 8.31
C GLN A 17 16.85 25.75 9.43
N LYS A 18 16.75 24.45 9.13
CA LYS A 18 16.95 23.37 10.09
C LYS A 18 18.20 22.57 9.75
N SER A 19 18.97 22.24 10.77
CA SER A 19 20.07 21.28 10.63
C SER A 19 19.54 19.96 10.11
N PHE A 20 20.22 19.40 9.11
CA PHE A 20 19.86 18.09 8.54
C PHE A 20 19.94 16.99 9.62
N SER A 21 18.80 16.38 9.93
CA SER A 21 18.74 15.12 10.64
C SER A 21 17.48 14.35 10.24
N LEU A 22 17.62 13.06 9.96
CA LEU A 22 16.48 12.16 9.73
C LEU A 22 15.77 11.82 11.04
N GLN A 23 16.51 11.84 12.14
CA GLN A 23 16.02 11.63 13.51
C GLN A 23 17.01 12.28 14.48
N SER A 24 16.57 12.57 15.70
CA SER A 24 17.48 13.06 16.74
C SER A 24 18.55 12.01 17.00
N LEU A 25 19.79 12.44 17.24
CA LEU A 25 20.87 11.52 17.66
C LEU A 25 20.51 10.78 18.96
N HIS A 26 19.64 11.36 19.79
CA HIS A 26 19.14 10.73 21.02
C HIS A 26 18.09 9.65 20.76
N ASP A 27 17.46 9.65 19.58
CA ASP A 27 16.45 8.66 19.19
C ASP A 27 17.09 7.43 18.52
N ILE A 28 18.39 7.49 18.22
CA ILE A 28 19.15 6.35 17.69
C ILE A 28 19.50 5.44 18.87
N GLY A 29 18.63 4.47 19.14
CA GLY A 29 18.90 3.40 20.09
C GLY A 29 20.08 2.52 19.66
N SER A 30 20.60 1.73 20.59
CA SER A 30 21.61 0.70 20.28
C SER A 30 21.05 -0.44 19.40
N ASP A 31 19.73 -0.62 19.43
CA ASP A 31 19.04 -1.69 18.72
C ASP A 31 18.31 -1.16 17.49
N ILE A 32 18.25 -1.99 16.44
CA ILE A 32 17.49 -1.67 15.22
C ILE A 32 16.00 -1.78 15.53
N SER A 33 15.28 -0.67 15.50
CA SER A 33 13.82 -0.65 15.65
C SER A 33 13.13 -0.44 14.30
N ILE A 34 12.08 -1.21 14.04
CA ILE A 34 11.23 -1.06 12.84
C ILE A 34 10.46 0.27 12.87
N GLN A 35 10.35 0.91 14.04
CA GLN A 35 9.69 2.21 14.16
C GLN A 35 10.55 3.37 13.70
N ASP A 36 11.86 3.19 13.64
CA ASP A 36 12.82 4.25 13.32
C ASP A 36 12.72 4.63 11.85
N LEU A 37 12.86 5.93 11.56
CA LEU A 37 12.75 6.43 10.18
C LEU A 37 13.85 5.84 9.31
N THR A 38 15.07 5.72 9.84
CA THR A 38 16.21 5.12 9.13
C THR A 38 15.95 3.65 8.77
N SER A 39 15.35 2.88 9.66
CA SER A 39 15.00 1.49 9.42
C SER A 39 13.92 1.35 8.36
N LYS A 40 12.87 2.19 8.43
CA LYS A 40 11.80 2.25 7.41
C LYS A 40 12.35 2.63 6.05
N LEU A 41 13.22 3.64 5.97
CA LEU A 41 13.83 4.08 4.72
C LEU A 41 14.76 3.01 4.13
N SER A 42 15.52 2.32 4.98
CA SER A 42 16.37 1.20 4.55
C SER A 42 15.54 0.05 4.00
N LEU A 43 14.46 -0.32 4.71
CA LEU A 43 13.53 -1.36 4.25
C LEU A 43 12.86 -0.97 2.93
N LEU A 44 12.47 0.29 2.76
CA LEU A 44 11.90 0.82 1.51
C LEU A 44 12.89 0.64 0.35
N ALA A 45 14.16 1.01 0.54
CA ALA A 45 15.21 0.89 -0.47
C ALA A 45 15.47 -0.57 -0.87
N ILE A 46 15.46 -1.49 0.10
CA ILE A 46 15.64 -2.93 -0.15
C ILE A 46 14.43 -3.51 -0.88
N THR A 47 13.21 -3.11 -0.49
CA THR A 47 11.96 -3.66 -1.04
C THR A 47 11.76 -3.22 -2.49
N PHE A 48 12.19 -2.00 -2.84
CA PHE A 48 12.00 -1.42 -4.17
C PHE A 48 13.33 -1.05 -4.82
N PRO A 49 14.08 -2.02 -5.39
CA PRO A 49 15.43 -1.78 -5.92
C PRO A 49 15.48 -0.81 -7.12
N LYS A 50 14.33 -0.55 -7.77
CA LYS A 50 14.22 0.47 -8.83
C LYS A 50 14.05 1.89 -8.30
N LEU A 51 13.66 2.06 -7.03
CA LEU A 51 13.41 3.37 -6.44
C LEU A 51 14.71 4.15 -6.29
N ARG A 52 14.72 5.38 -6.79
CA ARG A 52 15.83 6.33 -6.62
C ARG A 52 15.46 7.38 -5.59
N THR A 53 16.40 7.81 -4.77
CA THR A 53 16.18 8.85 -3.77
C THR A 53 16.93 10.12 -4.17
N ILE A 54 16.24 11.25 -4.14
CA ILE A 54 16.82 12.58 -4.28
C ILE A 54 16.67 13.30 -2.94
N TRP A 55 17.77 13.89 -2.49
CA TRP A 55 17.80 14.73 -1.30
C TRP A 55 17.93 16.18 -1.76
N SER A 56 16.94 17.01 -1.42
CA SER A 56 16.94 18.43 -1.78
C SER A 56 17.06 19.29 -0.53
N SER A 57 17.98 20.25 -0.55
CA SER A 57 18.27 21.11 0.60
C SER A 57 17.30 22.27 0.80
N SER A 58 16.50 22.61 -0.22
CA SER A 58 15.50 23.68 -0.18
C SER A 58 14.56 23.60 -1.38
N ALA A 59 13.45 24.35 -1.34
CA ALA A 59 12.53 24.44 -2.47
C ALA A 59 13.18 25.01 -3.75
N TYR A 60 14.17 25.93 -3.61
CA TYR A 60 14.93 26.44 -4.76
C TYR A 60 15.78 25.34 -5.39
N ALA A 61 16.50 24.57 -4.57
CA ALA A 61 17.26 23.42 -5.05
C ALA A 61 16.35 22.37 -5.71
N THR A 62 15.14 22.14 -5.17
CA THR A 62 14.14 21.25 -5.76
C THR A 62 13.73 21.72 -7.17
N ALA A 63 13.49 23.03 -7.35
CA ALA A 63 13.13 23.59 -8.64
C ALA A 63 14.26 23.42 -9.67
N ASP A 64 15.51 23.68 -9.28
CA ASP A 64 16.68 23.47 -10.15
C ASP A 64 16.85 22.00 -10.53
N ILE A 65 16.69 21.08 -9.57
CA ILE A 65 16.72 19.64 -9.81
C ILE A 65 15.64 19.24 -10.83
N PHE A 66 14.41 19.77 -10.70
CA PHE A 66 13.33 19.47 -11.66
C PHE A 66 13.63 20.01 -13.05
N ALA A 67 14.17 21.23 -13.15
CA ALA A 67 14.59 21.79 -14.43
C ALA A 67 15.67 20.92 -15.08
N ASP A 68 16.69 20.50 -14.31
CA ASP A 68 17.77 19.65 -14.77
C ASP A 68 17.30 18.27 -15.24
N LEU A 69 16.43 17.62 -14.46
CA LEU A 69 15.82 16.35 -14.83
C LEU A 69 14.98 16.45 -16.11
N LYS A 70 14.41 17.63 -16.41
CA LYS A 70 13.55 17.83 -17.58
C LYS A 70 14.31 18.21 -18.86
N LYS A 71 15.51 18.81 -18.76
CA LYS A 71 16.25 19.46 -19.87
C LYS A 71 16.30 18.66 -21.19
N ASN A 72 16.38 17.33 -21.14
CA ASN A 72 16.51 16.47 -22.32
C ASN A 72 15.34 15.49 -22.50
N HIS A 73 14.21 15.75 -21.85
CA HIS A 73 13.03 14.88 -21.89
C HIS A 73 11.83 15.61 -22.50
N ALA A 74 11.00 14.88 -23.27
CA ALA A 74 9.76 15.38 -23.84
C ALA A 74 8.76 15.80 -22.75
N GLU A 75 7.81 16.67 -23.08
CA GLU A 75 6.72 17.03 -22.15
C GLU A 75 5.85 15.80 -21.83
N PRO A 76 5.39 15.66 -20.57
CA PRO A 76 4.49 14.56 -20.21
C PRO A 76 3.13 14.75 -20.91
N ASP A 77 2.56 13.65 -21.38
CA ASP A 77 1.21 13.60 -21.91
C ASP A 77 0.21 13.37 -20.75
N ALA A 78 -0.69 14.34 -20.54
CA ALA A 78 -1.68 14.31 -19.46
C ALA A 78 -2.71 13.19 -19.64
N ASP A 79 -3.12 12.91 -20.88
CA ASP A 79 -4.13 11.89 -21.17
C ASP A 79 -3.53 10.49 -20.94
N ALA A 80 -2.30 10.28 -21.41
CA ALA A 80 -1.56 9.04 -21.14
C ALA A 80 -1.34 8.83 -19.63
N ALA A 81 -0.91 9.87 -18.90
CA ALA A 81 -0.67 9.80 -17.47
C ALA A 81 -1.93 9.46 -16.66
N ALA A 82 -3.09 9.99 -17.04
CA ALA A 82 -4.37 9.70 -16.39
C ALA A 82 -4.79 8.22 -16.51
N MET A 83 -4.38 7.55 -17.60
CA MET A 83 -4.69 6.14 -17.85
C MET A 83 -3.74 5.16 -17.13
N VAL A 84 -2.56 5.61 -16.70
CA VAL A 84 -1.57 4.76 -16.03
C VAL A 84 -2.10 4.29 -14.68
N GLY A 85 -2.29 2.97 -14.53
CA GLY A 85 -2.87 2.35 -13.33
C GLY A 85 -4.41 2.37 -13.28
N ALA A 86 -5.08 2.93 -14.29
CA ALA A 86 -6.54 2.90 -14.39
C ALA A 86 -7.08 1.48 -14.67
N SER A 87 -6.28 0.57 -15.25
CA SER A 87 -6.67 -0.84 -15.43
C SER A 87 -6.87 -1.58 -14.11
N ASP A 88 -6.23 -1.16 -13.01
CA ASP A 88 -6.53 -1.69 -11.67
C ASP A 88 -7.89 -1.20 -11.15
N GLN A 89 -8.48 -0.16 -11.78
CA GLN A 89 -9.81 0.35 -11.46
C GLN A 89 -10.94 -0.38 -12.20
N GLU A 90 -10.67 -1.18 -13.24
CA GLU A 90 -11.71 -2.06 -13.79
C GLU A 90 -12.11 -3.16 -12.77
N ASP A 91 -11.21 -3.51 -11.84
CA ASP A 91 -11.50 -4.31 -10.65
C ASP A 91 -12.15 -3.50 -9.50
N ALA A 92 -12.26 -2.17 -9.61
CA ALA A 92 -12.96 -1.30 -8.67
C ALA A 92 -14.48 -1.25 -8.88
N HIS A 93 -15.04 -2.15 -9.70
CA HIS A 93 -16.49 -2.32 -9.80
C HIS A 93 -17.13 -2.92 -8.53
N ILE A 94 -16.33 -3.28 -7.53
CA ILE A 94 -16.84 -3.37 -6.16
C ILE A 94 -16.82 -1.97 -5.56
N SER A 95 -17.88 -1.19 -5.80
CA SER A 95 -18.19 0.03 -5.06
C SER A 95 -18.57 -0.32 -3.62
N MET A 96 -17.67 -0.94 -2.89
CA MET A 96 -17.82 -1.29 -1.49
C MET A 96 -17.28 -0.13 -0.66
N ASN A 97 -18.10 0.41 0.23
CA ASN A 97 -17.68 1.42 1.19
C ASN A 97 -16.42 0.94 1.95
N LEU A 98 -15.45 1.84 2.13
CA LEU A 98 -14.21 1.61 2.88
C LEU A 98 -14.45 0.87 4.21
N VAL A 99 -15.50 1.25 4.96
CA VAL A 99 -15.87 0.62 6.24
C VAL A 99 -16.16 -0.87 6.07
N SER A 100 -16.90 -1.25 5.02
CA SER A 100 -17.24 -2.65 4.77
C SER A 100 -16.01 -3.44 4.33
N GLN A 101 -15.09 -2.82 3.60
CA GLN A 101 -13.84 -3.47 3.22
C GLN A 101 -12.92 -3.71 4.42
N GLU A 102 -12.81 -2.73 5.32
CA GLU A 102 -12.03 -2.85 6.55
C GLU A 102 -12.61 -3.89 7.49
N LEU A 103 -13.94 -3.95 7.61
CA LEU A 103 -14.62 -5.01 8.36
C LEU A 103 -14.30 -6.39 7.78
N LEU A 104 -14.39 -6.59 6.45
CA LEU A 104 -14.03 -7.89 5.88
C LEU A 104 -12.56 -8.24 6.11
N ARG A 105 -11.64 -7.27 5.99
CA ARG A 105 -10.21 -7.47 6.21
C ARG A 105 -9.83 -7.72 7.67
N SER A 106 -10.69 -7.36 8.63
CA SER A 106 -10.47 -7.67 10.05
C SER A 106 -10.94 -9.09 10.42
N LEU A 107 -11.68 -9.77 9.55
CA LEU A 107 -12.12 -11.14 9.80
C LEU A 107 -10.96 -12.13 9.70
N PRO A 108 -10.86 -13.12 10.62
CA PRO A 108 -9.83 -14.16 10.56
C PRO A 108 -9.84 -14.91 9.24
N GLY A 109 -8.66 -15.13 8.66
CA GLY A 109 -8.51 -15.83 7.38
C GLY A 109 -8.75 -14.97 6.13
N ILE A 110 -9.17 -13.70 6.29
CA ILE A 110 -9.28 -12.73 5.19
C ILE A 110 -7.97 -11.95 5.05
N THR A 111 -7.53 -11.76 3.81
CA THR A 111 -6.28 -11.11 3.43
C THR A 111 -6.54 -10.08 2.34
N SER A 112 -5.57 -9.18 2.12
CA SER A 112 -5.59 -8.23 1.00
C SER A 112 -5.71 -8.89 -0.38
N MET A 113 -5.41 -10.19 -0.48
CA MET A 113 -5.48 -10.96 -1.71
C MET A 113 -6.84 -11.61 -1.95
N ASN A 114 -7.53 -12.07 -0.90
CA ASN A 114 -8.77 -12.86 -1.02
C ASN A 114 -10.06 -12.09 -0.67
N TYR A 115 -9.99 -10.93 0.02
CA TYR A 115 -11.20 -10.19 0.43
C TYR A 115 -12.06 -9.76 -0.76
N ARG A 116 -11.44 -9.43 -1.91
CA ARG A 116 -12.14 -9.07 -3.15
C ARG A 116 -12.96 -10.21 -3.71
N LEU A 117 -12.46 -11.45 -3.62
CA LEU A 117 -13.19 -12.63 -4.09
C LEU A 117 -14.47 -12.83 -3.28
N LEU A 118 -14.38 -12.64 -1.97
CA LEU A 118 -15.51 -12.69 -1.05
C LEU A 118 -16.51 -11.57 -1.34
N ALA A 119 -16.04 -10.32 -1.47
CA ALA A 119 -16.88 -9.16 -1.74
C ALA A 119 -17.60 -9.23 -3.10
N ARG A 120 -17.06 -9.96 -4.08
CA ARG A 120 -17.76 -10.23 -5.37
C ARG A 120 -18.85 -11.28 -5.25
N LYS A 121 -18.71 -12.23 -4.32
CA LYS A 121 -19.59 -13.40 -4.20
C LYS A 121 -20.69 -13.21 -3.16
N VAL A 122 -20.45 -12.37 -2.15
CA VAL A 122 -21.33 -12.21 -0.99
C VAL A 122 -21.86 -10.79 -0.93
N ARG A 123 -23.19 -10.63 -0.87
CA ARG A 123 -23.85 -9.31 -0.89
C ARG A 123 -24.04 -8.72 0.50
N HIS A 124 -24.25 -9.57 1.50
CA HIS A 124 -24.54 -9.15 2.87
C HIS A 124 -23.82 -10.04 3.91
N LEU A 125 -23.52 -9.48 5.09
CA LEU A 125 -22.87 -10.24 6.17
C LEU A 125 -23.72 -11.40 6.70
N THR A 126 -25.05 -11.30 6.58
CA THR A 126 -25.98 -12.38 6.91
C THR A 126 -25.77 -13.58 5.99
N GLU A 127 -25.63 -13.34 4.69
CA GLU A 127 -25.29 -14.37 3.70
C GLU A 127 -23.94 -15.00 4.07
N LEU A 128 -22.92 -14.18 4.37
CA LEU A 128 -21.60 -14.67 4.80
C LEU A 128 -21.69 -15.62 6.00
N SER A 129 -22.46 -15.24 7.03
CA SER A 129 -22.63 -16.03 8.25
C SER A 129 -23.33 -17.37 8.03
N SER A 130 -24.16 -17.47 6.98
CA SER A 130 -24.91 -18.68 6.64
C SER A 130 -24.17 -19.63 5.68
N MET A 131 -22.99 -19.24 5.18
CA MET A 131 -22.24 -20.07 4.24
C MET A 131 -21.59 -21.27 4.92
N SER A 132 -21.65 -22.43 4.25
CA SER A 132 -20.88 -23.62 4.68
C SER A 132 -19.37 -23.40 4.57
N GLN A 133 -18.60 -24.07 5.42
CA GLN A 133 -17.13 -24.03 5.37
C GLN A 133 -16.58 -24.38 3.98
N LYS A 134 -17.21 -25.35 3.28
CA LYS A 134 -16.81 -25.75 1.93
C LYS A 134 -17.01 -24.61 0.91
N ALA A 135 -18.17 -23.94 0.96
CA ALA A 135 -18.44 -22.80 0.08
C ALA A 135 -17.49 -21.62 0.34
N LEU A 136 -17.08 -21.41 1.60
CA LEU A 136 -16.02 -20.46 1.92
C LEU A 136 -14.66 -20.90 1.37
N ALA A 137 -14.32 -22.20 1.47
CA ALA A 137 -13.05 -22.75 0.97
C ALA A 137 -12.91 -22.58 -0.54
N ASP A 138 -14.01 -22.73 -1.28
CA ASP A 138 -14.05 -22.52 -2.73
C ASP A 138 -13.76 -21.05 -3.13
N ILE A 139 -13.95 -20.09 -2.22
CA ILE A 139 -13.76 -18.65 -2.49
C ILE A 139 -12.40 -18.16 -1.97
N ILE A 140 -12.04 -18.48 -0.73
CA ILE A 140 -10.89 -17.90 -0.04
C ILE A 140 -9.79 -18.92 0.32
N GLY A 141 -9.98 -20.19 -0.03
CA GLY A 141 -9.07 -21.29 0.26
C GLY A 141 -9.34 -21.98 1.61
N GLU A 142 -8.94 -23.25 1.72
CA GLU A 142 -9.16 -24.13 2.89
C GLU A 142 -8.73 -23.53 4.23
N SER A 143 -7.52 -22.95 4.29
CA SER A 143 -6.97 -22.39 5.53
C SER A 143 -7.77 -21.18 6.01
N GLY A 144 -8.06 -20.23 5.11
CA GLY A 144 -8.83 -19.02 5.42
C GLY A 144 -10.28 -19.36 5.78
N ALA A 145 -10.91 -20.26 5.03
CA ALA A 145 -12.27 -20.71 5.28
C ALA A 145 -12.44 -21.38 6.64
N ARG A 146 -11.48 -22.21 7.06
CA ARG A 146 -11.53 -22.85 8.38
C ARG A 146 -11.46 -21.83 9.52
N GLN A 147 -10.61 -20.82 9.40
CA GLN A 147 -10.48 -19.75 10.41
C GLN A 147 -11.76 -18.92 10.48
N LEU A 148 -12.26 -18.48 9.33
CA LEU A 148 -13.47 -17.66 9.23
C LEU A 148 -14.72 -18.42 9.72
N TYR A 149 -14.91 -19.66 9.27
CA TYR A 149 -16.06 -20.48 9.65
C TYR A 149 -16.07 -20.75 11.16
N LYS A 150 -14.90 -21.07 11.72
CA LYS A 150 -14.74 -21.24 13.17
C LYS A 150 -15.12 -19.96 13.92
N PHE A 151 -14.68 -18.79 13.47
CA PHE A 151 -15.01 -17.51 14.11
C PHE A 151 -16.52 -17.22 14.08
N LEU A 152 -17.19 -17.47 12.95
CA LEU A 152 -18.61 -17.18 12.77
C LEU A 152 -19.54 -18.14 13.52
N HIS A 153 -19.09 -19.37 13.77
CA HIS A 153 -19.91 -20.45 14.36
C HIS A 153 -19.37 -20.97 15.70
N SER A 154 -18.30 -20.38 16.23
CA SER A 154 -17.93 -20.59 17.62
C SER A 154 -18.84 -19.73 18.48
N ASP A 155 -19.64 -20.37 19.34
CA ASP A 155 -20.29 -19.67 20.44
C ASP A 155 -19.21 -18.99 21.28
N SER A 156 -19.16 -17.67 21.20
CA SER A 156 -18.43 -16.86 22.16
C SER A 156 -19.22 -16.87 23.47
N LEU A 157 -18.74 -17.67 24.43
CA LEU A 157 -18.92 -17.41 25.86
C LEU A 157 -18.27 -16.08 26.24
#